data_AF-A0A0C1FBP9-F1
#
_entry.id   AF-A0A0C1FBP9-F1
#
_cell.length_a   1.000
_cell.length_b   1.000
_cell.length_c   1.000
_cell.angle_alpha   90.00
_cell.angle_beta   90.00
_cell.angle_gamma   90.00
#
_symmetry.space_group_name_H-M   'P 1'
#
loop_
_entity.id
_entity.type
_entity.pdbx_description
1 polymer ?
#
loop_
_entity_poly.entity_id
_entity_poly.type
_entity_poly.pdbx_seq_one_letter_code
_entity_poly.pdbx_strand_id
1 'polypeptide(L)'
;MNIFKSIINSVKTFGRNTSTEKRRDRFTAKQIQLDDLGEELNLVLEGKTDFNFTGINANGYDSFFFVRNDQNFNLEFRALKKIQLPYLELLEKFALKNNIKFETENLDRIPYLSLKTNTSITETVDLAKRIQKEVFGNNDSTLYKVIP
;
A
#
# COMPACT_ATOMS: atom_id res chain seq x y z
N MET A 1 11.41 -5.35 -7.96
CA MET A 1 12.19 -4.94 -6.76
C MET A 1 11.18 -4.71 -5.63
N ASN A 2 11.21 -5.48 -4.54
CA ASN A 2 10.20 -5.39 -3.46
C ASN A 2 10.26 -4.02 -2.77
N ILE A 3 9.15 -3.28 -2.68
CA ILE A 3 9.13 -1.92 -2.10
C ILE A 3 9.65 -1.92 -0.66
N PHE A 4 9.41 -2.98 0.10
CA PHE A 4 9.88 -3.05 1.48
C PHE A 4 11.41 -3.19 1.59
N LYS A 5 12.09 -3.82 0.61
CA LYS A 5 13.55 -3.76 0.54
C LYS A 5 14.02 -2.32 0.26
N SER A 6 13.29 -1.58 -0.58
CA SER A 6 13.57 -0.17 -0.87
C SER A 6 13.31 0.74 0.34
N ILE A 7 12.19 0.56 1.06
CA ILE A 7 11.85 1.30 2.27
C ILE A 7 12.86 1.00 3.39
N ILE A 8 13.23 -0.27 3.62
CA ILE A 8 14.23 -0.60 4.65
C ILE A 8 15.59 0.00 4.31
N ASN A 9 16.02 -0.05 3.05
CA ASN A 9 17.28 0.54 2.62
C ASN A 9 17.28 2.08 2.73
N SER A 10 16.18 2.74 2.36
CA SER A 10 16.03 4.21 2.48
C SER A 10 15.91 4.66 3.94
N VAL A 11 15.25 3.88 4.81
CA VAL A 11 15.21 4.15 6.25
C VAL A 11 16.60 3.96 6.89
N LYS A 12 17.39 2.98 6.45
CA LYS A 12 18.79 2.80 6.91
C LYS A 12 19.70 3.95 6.49
N THR A 13 19.46 4.61 5.35
CA THR A 13 20.22 5.78 4.91
C THR A 13 19.74 7.11 5.51
N PHE A 14 18.56 7.15 6.15
CA PHE A 14 18.03 8.35 6.82
C PHE A 14 18.63 8.62 8.22
N GLY A 15 19.64 7.86 8.63
CA GLY A 15 20.43 8.12 9.83
C GLY A 15 21.56 9.12 9.54
N ARG A 16 21.43 10.33 10.11
CA ARG A 16 22.36 11.49 10.08
C ARG A 16 22.17 12.44 8.89
N ASN A 17 21.24 13.38 9.03
CA ASN A 17 21.48 14.78 8.67
C ASN A 17 20.57 15.70 9.50
N THR A 18 21.20 16.44 10.42
CA THR A 18 20.59 17.43 11.30
C THR A 18 20.41 18.76 10.57
N SER A 19 19.24 19.00 9.97
CA SER A 19 18.83 20.34 9.46
C SER A 19 17.36 20.41 9.00
N THR A 20 16.42 19.77 9.70
CA THR A 20 15.01 19.65 9.27
C THR A 20 14.01 20.47 10.09
N GLU A 21 14.44 21.52 10.79
CA GLU A 21 13.55 22.33 11.64
C GLU A 21 12.70 23.39 10.91
N LYS A 22 12.81 23.52 9.57
CA LYS A 22 12.08 24.55 8.79
C LYS A 22 11.20 24.06 7.62
N ARG A 23 10.76 22.79 7.63
CA ARG A 23 9.76 22.26 6.67
C ARG A 23 8.55 21.59 7.35
N ARG A 24 8.16 22.08 8.53
CA ARG A 24 6.91 21.67 9.21
C ARG A 24 5.72 22.55 8.82
N ASP A 25 5.70 23.06 7.59
CA ASP A 25 4.51 23.72 7.06
C ASP A 25 3.65 22.65 6.36
N ARG A 26 2.60 22.21 7.05
CA ARG A 26 1.39 21.54 6.53
C ARG A 26 1.55 20.65 5.29
N PHE A 27 2.12 19.46 5.44
CA PHE A 27 1.66 18.31 4.65
C PHE A 27 0.42 17.75 5.33
N THR A 28 -0.76 18.33 5.07
CA THR A 28 -2.00 17.60 5.30
C THR A 28 -1.98 16.40 4.37
N ALA A 29 -1.88 15.19 4.93
CA ALA A 29 -1.97 13.96 4.15
C ALA A 29 -3.26 14.01 3.31
N LYS A 30 -3.14 13.90 1.98
CA LYS A 30 -4.29 13.89 1.07
C LYS A 30 -5.25 12.78 1.53
N GLN A 31 -6.53 13.13 1.67
CA GLN A 31 -7.58 12.16 1.95
C GLN A 31 -8.40 11.95 0.68
N ILE A 32 -8.72 10.69 0.42
CA ILE A 32 -9.45 10.26 -0.76
C ILE A 32 -10.55 9.26 -0.40
N GLN A 33 -11.56 9.16 -1.24
CA GLN A 33 -12.36 7.94 -1.36
C GLN A 33 -11.69 7.00 -2.37
N LEU A 34 -12.08 5.72 -2.39
CA LEU A 34 -11.47 4.76 -3.33
C LEU A 34 -11.74 5.09 -4.80
N ASP A 35 -12.78 5.88 -5.10
CA ASP A 35 -13.03 6.36 -6.46
C ASP A 35 -11.91 7.28 -6.96
N ASP A 36 -11.26 8.04 -6.06
CA ASP A 36 -10.17 8.95 -6.43
C ASP A 36 -8.79 8.25 -6.46
N LEU A 37 -8.71 6.97 -6.06
CA LEU A 37 -7.44 6.22 -6.03
C LEU A 37 -6.79 6.15 -7.43
N GLY A 38 -7.59 6.12 -8.50
CA GLY A 38 -7.08 6.09 -9.86
C GLY A 38 -6.18 7.29 -10.19
N GLU A 39 -6.46 8.47 -9.64
CA GLU A 39 -5.61 9.65 -9.83
C GLU A 39 -4.24 9.47 -9.17
N GLU A 40 -4.20 8.91 -7.96
CA GLU A 40 -2.94 8.63 -7.26
C GLU A 40 -2.08 7.61 -8.01
N LEU A 41 -2.72 6.57 -8.57
CA LEU A 41 -2.02 5.56 -9.36
C LEU A 41 -1.45 6.14 -10.66
N ASN A 42 -2.19 7.05 -11.32
CA ASN A 42 -1.68 7.77 -12.48
C ASN A 42 -0.43 8.59 -12.15
N LEU A 43 -0.42 9.30 -11.02
CA LEU A 43 0.77 10.06 -10.59
C LEU A 43 2.00 9.16 -10.43
N VAL A 44 1.83 7.93 -9.94
CA VAL A 44 2.91 6.93 -9.82
C VAL A 44 3.39 6.45 -11.19
N LEU A 45 2.47 6.17 -12.14
CA LEU A 45 2.85 5.74 -13.49
C LEU A 45 3.58 6.84 -14.28
N GLU A 46 3.14 8.09 -14.11
CA GLU A 46 3.74 9.27 -14.74
C GLU A 46 5.08 9.67 -14.10
N GLY A 47 5.49 9.03 -13.00
CA GLY A 47 6.73 9.37 -12.29
C GLY A 47 6.67 10.73 -11.59
N LYS A 48 5.47 11.19 -11.23
CA LYS A 48 5.23 12.46 -10.52
C LYS A 48 5.31 12.31 -8.99
N THR A 49 5.59 11.11 -8.51
CA THR A 49 5.81 10.78 -7.09
C THR A 49 7.28 10.42 -6.86
N ASP A 50 7.78 10.65 -5.64
CA ASP A 50 9.15 10.27 -5.25
C ASP A 50 9.38 8.75 -5.24
N PHE A 51 8.28 7.98 -5.23
CA PHE A 51 8.28 6.53 -5.11
C PHE A 51 7.56 5.89 -6.30
N ASN A 52 7.95 4.66 -6.65
CA ASN A 52 7.28 3.84 -7.65
C ASN A 52 6.06 3.08 -7.07
N PHE A 53 5.46 3.63 -6.02
CA PHE A 53 4.31 3.07 -5.35
C PHE A 53 3.58 4.18 -4.58
N THR A 54 2.36 3.87 -4.16
CA THR A 54 1.58 4.68 -3.20
C THR A 54 0.77 3.71 -2.35
N GLY A 55 0.19 4.17 -1.25
CA GLY A 55 -0.65 3.36 -0.40
C GLY A 55 -1.82 4.14 0.18
N ILE A 56 -2.74 3.40 0.78
CA ILE A 56 -3.89 3.95 1.48
C ILE A 56 -3.96 3.42 2.90
N ASN A 57 -4.46 4.23 3.83
CA ASN A 57 -4.79 3.81 5.18
C ASN A 57 -5.99 4.58 5.73
N ALA A 58 -7.01 3.90 6.25
CA ALA A 58 -8.10 4.56 6.97
C ALA A 58 -7.97 4.40 8.49
N ASN A 59 -7.61 3.20 8.96
CA ASN A 59 -7.79 2.80 10.37
C ASN A 59 -6.49 2.35 11.07
N GLY A 60 -5.33 2.57 10.45
CA GLY A 60 -4.01 2.25 11.02
C GLY A 60 -3.63 0.77 11.06
N TYR A 61 -4.51 -0.14 10.62
CA TYR A 61 -4.25 -1.58 10.47
C TYR A 61 -4.49 -2.10 9.05
N ASP A 62 -5.15 -1.30 8.22
CA ASP A 62 -5.56 -1.57 6.83
C ASP A 62 -4.62 -0.93 5.79
N SER A 63 -3.39 -0.59 6.18
CA SER A 63 -2.39 -0.02 5.26
C SER A 63 -2.13 -0.97 4.10
N PHE A 64 -2.42 -0.51 2.89
CA PHE A 64 -2.36 -1.33 1.69
C PHE A 64 -1.65 -0.55 0.58
N PHE A 65 -0.65 -1.16 -0.05
CA PHE A 65 0.24 -0.48 -0.99
C PHE A 65 0.05 -0.99 -2.42
N PHE A 66 0.13 -0.07 -3.37
CA PHE A 66 0.01 -0.28 -4.81
C PHE A 66 1.36 -0.03 -5.45
N VAL A 67 2.01 -1.12 -5.86
CA VAL A 67 3.40 -1.13 -6.32
C VAL A 67 3.42 -1.20 -7.83
N ARG A 68 4.05 -0.21 -8.46
CA ARG A 68 4.22 -0.19 -9.91
C ARG A 68 5.00 -1.41 -10.38
N ASN A 69 4.44 -2.09 -11.36
CA ASN A 69 5.02 -3.16 -12.14
C ASN A 69 4.85 -2.80 -13.62
N ASP A 70 5.86 -2.14 -14.20
CA ASP A 70 5.81 -1.53 -15.52
C ASP A 70 4.69 -0.49 -15.68
N GLN A 71 3.61 -0.83 -16.40
CA GLN A 71 2.41 0.00 -16.58
C GLN A 71 1.23 -0.44 -15.70
N ASN A 72 1.44 -1.48 -14.89
CA ASN A 72 0.43 -2.12 -14.06
C ASN A 72 0.83 -2.04 -12.57
N PHE A 73 0.03 -2.65 -11.71
CA PHE A 73 0.25 -2.68 -10.27
C PHE A 73 0.15 -4.08 -9.67
N ASN A 74 1.04 -4.31 -8.70
CA ASN A 74 0.95 -5.35 -7.68
C ASN A 74 0.50 -4.72 -6.35
N LEU A 75 -0.05 -5.54 -5.47
CA LEU A 75 -0.59 -5.08 -4.19
C LEU A 75 0.24 -5.68 -3.04
N GLU A 76 0.51 -4.91 -2.00
CA GLU A 76 1.32 -5.38 -0.88
C GLU A 76 0.76 -4.97 0.49
N PHE A 77 0.91 -5.86 1.47
CA PHE A 77 0.47 -5.67 2.85
C PHE A 77 1.56 -6.10 3.85
N ARG A 78 1.63 -5.38 4.98
CA ARG A 78 2.58 -5.67 6.05
C ARG A 78 1.92 -5.59 7.42
N ALA A 79 2.11 -6.64 8.22
CA ALA A 79 1.64 -6.67 9.59
C ALA A 79 2.70 -6.08 10.55
N LEU A 80 2.79 -4.75 10.59
CA LEU A 80 3.70 -4.01 11.49
C LEU A 80 3.32 -4.16 12.97
N LYS A 81 2.03 -4.34 13.26
CA LYS A 81 1.48 -4.50 14.61
C LYS A 81 0.79 -5.85 14.73
N LYS A 82 0.75 -6.40 15.94
CA LYS A 82 0.07 -7.68 16.23
C LYS A 82 -1.40 -7.70 15.75
N ILE A 83 -2.10 -6.57 15.84
CA ILE A 83 -3.49 -6.43 15.37
C ILE A 83 -3.65 -6.67 13.86
N GLN A 84 -2.57 -6.53 13.08
CA GLN A 84 -2.59 -6.70 11.64
C GLN A 84 -2.36 -8.15 11.19
N LEU A 85 -1.85 -9.02 12.08
CA LEU A 85 -1.52 -10.41 11.74
C LEU A 85 -2.74 -11.21 11.22
N PRO A 86 -3.94 -11.10 11.81
CA PRO A 86 -5.11 -11.82 11.28
C PRO A 86 -5.46 -11.42 9.83
N TYR A 87 -5.16 -10.19 9.43
CA TYR A 87 -5.47 -9.72 8.08
C TYR A 87 -4.55 -10.30 7.00
N LEU A 88 -3.35 -10.80 7.36
CA LEU A 88 -2.54 -11.58 6.43
C LEU A 88 -3.26 -12.85 6.02
N GLU A 89 -3.73 -13.63 7.00
CA GLU A 89 -4.47 -14.87 6.74
C GLU A 89 -5.75 -14.59 5.92
N LEU A 90 -6.46 -13.49 6.21
CA LEU A 90 -7.63 -13.08 5.43
C LEU A 90 -7.27 -12.69 3.99
N LEU A 91 -6.14 -12.00 3.78
CA LEU A 91 -5.65 -11.67 2.44
C LEU A 91 -5.20 -12.90 1.66
N GLU A 92 -4.57 -13.88 2.31
CA GLU A 92 -4.21 -15.17 1.69
C GLU A 92 -5.46 -15.91 1.24
N LYS A 93 -6.48 -16.02 2.12
CA LYS A 93 -7.78 -16.63 1.78
C LYS A 93 -8.46 -15.89 0.64
N PHE A 94 -8.44 -14.55 0.66
CA PHE A 94 -8.97 -13.74 -0.42
C PHE A 94 -8.24 -14.02 -1.74
N ALA A 95 -6.91 -14.10 -1.71
CA ALA A 95 -6.10 -14.37 -2.89
C ALA A 95 -6.40 -15.76 -3.48
N LEU A 96 -6.42 -16.80 -2.64
CA LEU A 96 -6.77 -18.16 -3.04
C LEU A 96 -8.17 -18.24 -3.66
N LYS A 97 -9.17 -17.65 -3.01
CA LYS A 97 -10.56 -17.59 -3.51
C LYS A 97 -10.67 -16.94 -4.89
N ASN A 98 -9.83 -15.95 -5.17
CA ASN A 98 -9.84 -15.18 -6.42
C ASN A 98 -8.77 -15.63 -7.43
N ASN A 99 -8.09 -16.76 -7.22
CA ASN A 99 -6.99 -17.25 -8.06
C ASN A 99 -5.84 -16.24 -8.27
N ILE A 100 -5.59 -15.39 -7.27
CA ILE A 100 -4.50 -14.43 -7.27
C ILE A 100 -3.26 -15.11 -6.69
N LYS A 101 -2.16 -15.10 -7.45
CA LYS A 101 -0.86 -15.56 -6.94
C LYS A 101 -0.36 -14.60 -5.87
N PHE A 102 0.20 -15.14 -4.80
CA PHE A 102 0.81 -14.34 -3.75
C PHE A 102 2.11 -14.96 -3.22
N GLU A 103 2.94 -14.11 -2.63
CA GLU A 103 4.17 -14.49 -1.95
C GLU A 103 4.12 -13.96 -0.52
N THR A 104 4.57 -14.78 0.43
CA THR A 104 4.73 -14.39 1.83
C THR A 104 6.19 -14.41 2.20
N GLU A 105 6.67 -13.36 2.88
CA GLU A 105 8.02 -13.33 3.44
C GLU A 105 7.98 -12.79 4.88
N ASN A 106 9.02 -13.12 5.65
CA ASN A 106 9.26 -12.52 6.96
C ASN A 106 10.49 -11.61 6.88
N LEU A 107 10.28 -10.35 6.54
CA LEU A 107 11.36 -9.37 6.39
C LEU A 107 11.58 -8.63 7.71
N ASP A 108 12.75 -8.80 8.32
CA ASP A 108 13.11 -8.25 9.64
C ASP A 108 12.08 -8.59 10.73
N ARG A 109 11.62 -9.86 10.77
CA ARG A 109 10.58 -10.37 11.69
C ARG A 109 9.22 -9.71 11.54
N ILE A 110 8.97 -9.04 10.41
CA ILE A 110 7.68 -8.45 10.10
C ILE A 110 7.04 -9.25 8.97
N PRO A 111 5.93 -9.96 9.24
CA PRO A 111 5.19 -10.69 8.23
C PRO A 111 4.67 -9.78 7.12
N TYR A 112 4.84 -10.26 5.89
CA TYR A 112 4.59 -9.52 4.66
C TYR A 112 3.92 -10.42 3.62
N LEU A 113 3.05 -9.82 2.82
CA LEU A 113 2.36 -10.47 1.72
C LEU A 113 2.35 -9.58 0.47
N SER A 114 2.71 -10.19 -0.66
CA SER A 114 2.69 -9.59 -2.00
C SER A 114 1.65 -10.30 -2.86
N LEU A 115 0.62 -9.60 -3.29
CA LEU A 115 -0.32 -10.09 -4.30
C LEU A 115 0.22 -9.73 -5.70
N LYS A 116 0.51 -10.75 -6.51
CA LYS A 116 1.04 -10.61 -7.87
C LYS A 116 -0.08 -10.41 -8.88
N THR A 117 -0.78 -9.29 -8.75
CA THR A 117 -2.01 -8.99 -9.50
C THR A 117 -1.74 -8.53 -10.92
N ASN A 118 -0.64 -7.78 -11.14
CA ASN A 118 -0.31 -7.17 -12.43
C ASN A 118 -1.50 -6.49 -13.12
N THR A 119 -2.26 -5.69 -12.37
CA THR A 119 -3.53 -5.11 -12.80
C THR A 119 -3.37 -3.70 -13.37
N SER A 120 -4.20 -3.33 -14.34
CA SER A 120 -4.35 -1.94 -14.78
C SER A 120 -4.89 -1.04 -13.65
N ILE A 121 -4.94 0.28 -13.86
CA ILE A 121 -5.47 1.22 -12.86
C ILE A 121 -6.93 0.87 -12.48
N THR A 122 -7.80 0.67 -13.47
CA THR A 122 -9.21 0.36 -13.21
C THR A 122 -9.37 -0.93 -12.41
N GLU A 123 -8.68 -1.99 -12.83
CA GLU A 123 -8.69 -3.28 -12.12
C GLU A 123 -8.09 -3.18 -10.71
N THR A 124 -7.07 -2.33 -10.53
CA THR A 124 -6.46 -2.06 -9.21
C THR A 124 -7.46 -1.38 -8.28
N VAL A 125 -8.20 -0.38 -8.77
CA VAL A 125 -9.23 0.33 -7.99
C VAL A 125 -10.35 -0.63 -7.59
N ASP A 126 -10.85 -1.44 -8.54
CA ASP A 126 -11.90 -2.43 -8.26
C ASP A 126 -11.45 -3.50 -7.26
N LEU A 127 -10.21 -3.96 -7.39
CA LEU A 127 -9.61 -4.90 -6.45
C LEU A 127 -9.41 -4.27 -5.06
N ALA A 128 -8.96 -3.03 -4.99
CA ALA A 128 -8.84 -2.29 -3.74
C ALA A 128 -10.18 -2.18 -3.02
N LYS A 129 -11.26 -1.81 -3.73
CA LYS A 129 -12.63 -1.76 -3.18
C LYS A 129 -13.07 -3.10 -2.61
N ARG A 130 -12.86 -4.20 -3.34
CA ARG A 130 -13.23 -5.55 -2.87
C ARG A 130 -12.44 -5.95 -1.63
N ILE A 131 -11.12 -5.73 -1.62
CA ILE A 131 -10.28 -6.05 -0.46
C ILE A 131 -10.69 -5.21 0.75
N GLN A 132 -10.85 -3.90 0.57
CA GLN A 132 -11.24 -2.99 1.64
C GLN A 132 -12.59 -3.38 2.25
N LYS A 133 -13.54 -3.83 1.42
CA LYS A 133 -14.84 -4.32 1.88
C LYS A 133 -14.81 -5.70 2.52
N GLU A 134 -14.27 -6.70 1.82
CA GLU A 134 -14.34 -8.12 2.24
C GLU A 134 -13.34 -8.47 3.33
N VAL A 135 -12.16 -7.82 3.35
CA VAL A 135 -11.07 -8.14 4.28
C VAL A 135 -11.02 -7.15 5.43
N PHE A 136 -11.13 -5.85 5.16
CA PHE A 136 -10.97 -4.80 6.17
C PHE A 136 -12.28 -4.25 6.73
N GLY A 137 -13.43 -4.63 6.15
CA GLY A 137 -14.76 -4.19 6.61
C GLY A 137 -15.05 -2.71 6.36
N ASN A 138 -14.27 -2.06 5.50
CA ASN A 138 -14.49 -0.68 5.08
C ASN A 138 -15.61 -0.60 4.02
N ASN A 139 -16.08 0.61 3.71
CA ASN A 139 -17.17 0.83 2.75
C ASN A 139 -16.89 2.04 1.85
N ASP A 140 -17.79 2.32 0.91
CA ASP A 140 -17.59 3.36 -0.11
C ASP A 140 -17.52 4.79 0.47
N SER A 141 -18.00 5.00 1.70
CA SER A 141 -17.87 6.28 2.41
C SER A 141 -16.59 6.42 3.23
N THR A 142 -15.79 5.36 3.35
CA THR A 142 -14.53 5.38 4.10
C THR A 142 -13.54 6.34 3.45
N LEU A 143 -12.99 7.26 4.26
CA LEU A 143 -11.92 8.16 3.85
C LEU A 143 -10.57 7.53 4.15
N TYR A 144 -9.69 7.55 3.16
CA TYR A 144 -8.35 7.00 3.22
C TYR A 144 -7.32 8.11 3.16
N LYS A 145 -6.31 8.05 4.02
CA LYS A 145 -5.09 8.84 3.85
C LYS A 145 -4.24 8.18 2.77
N VAL A 146 -3.81 8.96 1.80
CA VAL A 146 -2.75 8.57 0.86
C VAL A 146 -1.43 8.59 1.62
N ILE A 147 -0.68 7.50 1.54
CA ILE A 147 0.61 7.33 2.20
C ILE A 147 1.68 6.93 1.18
N PRO A 148 2.91 7.47 1.31
CA PRO A 148 4.06 7.00 0.56
C PRO A 148 4.63 5.71 1.13
#